data_AF-A0A959KRY4-F1
#
_entry.id   AF-A0A959KRY4-F1
#
_cell.length_a   1.000
_cell.length_b   1.000
_cell.length_c   1.000
_cell.angle_alpha   90.00
_cell.angle_beta   90.00
_cell.angle_gamma   90.00
#
_symmetry.space_group_name_H-M   'P 1'
#
loop_
_entity.id
_entity.type
_entity.pdbx_description
1 polymer ?
#
loop_
_entity_poly.entity_id
_entity_poly.type
_entity_poly.pdbx_seq_one_letter_code
_entity_poly.pdbx_strand_id
1 'polypeptide(L)'
;LIACNKEDDTPEPSPGNCIVQYTYNGVETTDVVIACTYLDGTLNVGATGVDDSQIQIDPITAPGTFSSLNNDPMVFVAIKLDDGTQIFGVDVTVKVEKLTATESSGTFSGEFADFAGGMYTITGGKFEAAY
;
A
#
# COMPACT_ATOMS: atom_id res chain seq x y z
N LEU A 1 40.98 -8.07 17.09
CA LEU A 1 39.70 -8.80 17.23
C LEU A 1 38.75 -7.92 18.03
N ILE A 2 37.83 -7.24 17.36
CA ILE A 2 36.73 -6.52 18.01
C ILE A 2 35.49 -7.34 17.66
N ALA A 3 34.91 -7.98 18.67
CA ALA A 3 33.65 -8.69 18.56
C ALA A 3 32.51 -7.66 18.57
N CYS A 4 31.66 -7.68 17.54
CA CYS A 4 30.32 -7.11 17.62
C CYS A 4 29.37 -8.27 17.90
N ASN A 5 29.09 -8.52 19.18
CA ASN A 5 27.88 -9.22 19.56
C ASN A 5 26.74 -8.23 19.39
N LYS A 6 25.98 -8.34 18.30
CA LYS A 6 24.63 -7.77 18.25
C LYS A 6 23.67 -8.85 18.74
N GLU A 7 23.43 -8.84 20.04
CA GLU A 7 22.09 -9.14 20.54
C GLU A 7 21.25 -7.89 20.23
N ASP A 8 20.50 -7.92 19.14
CA ASP A 8 19.36 -7.05 18.95
C ASP A 8 18.18 -7.99 18.66
N ASP A 9 17.46 -8.35 19.72
CA ASP A 9 16.11 -8.91 19.71
C ASP A 9 15.13 -7.87 19.12
N THR A 10 15.33 -7.48 17.87
CA THR A 10 14.22 -6.99 17.06
C THR A 10 13.52 -8.23 16.53
N PRO A 11 12.20 -8.40 16.74
CA PRO A 11 11.47 -9.36 15.92
C PRO A 11 11.75 -8.94 14.48
N GLU A 12 12.49 -9.78 13.75
CA GLU A 12 12.50 -9.67 12.29
C GLU A 12 11.02 -9.63 11.91
N PRO A 13 10.55 -8.59 11.19
CA PRO A 13 9.18 -8.59 10.74
C PRO A 13 9.03 -9.87 9.94
N SER A 14 8.24 -10.81 10.47
CA SER A 14 7.85 -11.98 9.72
C SER A 14 7.25 -11.41 8.44
N PRO A 15 7.72 -11.80 7.24
CA PRO A 15 7.22 -11.21 6.01
C PRO A 15 5.70 -11.31 6.04
N GLY A 16 5.04 -10.16 6.13
CA GLY A 16 3.60 -10.08 6.05
C GLY A 16 3.24 -10.61 4.67
N ASN A 17 2.38 -11.61 4.61
CA ASN A 17 1.85 -12.07 3.32
C ASN A 17 0.85 -11.02 2.86
N CYS A 18 1.35 -10.01 2.17
CA CYS A 18 0.53 -8.95 1.64
C CYS A 18 0.50 -8.99 0.14
N ILE A 19 -0.69 -8.75 -0.37
CA ILE A 19 -0.97 -8.82 -1.78
C ILE A 19 -1.71 -7.55 -2.16
N VAL A 20 -1.22 -6.88 -3.19
CA VAL A 20 -1.93 -5.81 -3.87
C VAL A 20 -2.25 -6.31 -5.28
N GLN A 21 -3.53 -6.31 -5.64
CA GLN A 21 -3.98 -6.69 -6.98
C GLN A 21 -4.67 -5.50 -7.62
N TYR A 22 -4.52 -5.31 -8.93
CA TYR A 22 -5.19 -4.23 -9.65
C TYR A 22 -5.28 -4.51 -11.13
N THR A 23 -6.17 -3.80 -11.82
CA THR A 23 -6.29 -3.83 -13.27
C THR A 23 -5.80 -2.51 -13.87
N TYR A 24 -4.82 -2.62 -14.77
CA TYR A 24 -4.30 -1.54 -15.58
C TYR A 24 -4.32 -1.95 -17.06
N ASN A 25 -4.84 -1.10 -17.95
CA ASN A 25 -5.02 -1.42 -19.39
C ASN A 25 -5.76 -2.75 -19.67
N GLY A 26 -6.68 -3.14 -18.79
CA GLY A 26 -7.43 -4.41 -18.90
C GLY A 26 -6.63 -5.65 -18.52
N VAL A 27 -5.40 -5.49 -18.01
CA VAL A 27 -4.55 -6.57 -17.51
C VAL A 27 -4.57 -6.55 -15.99
N GLU A 28 -4.87 -7.71 -15.39
CA GLU A 28 -4.77 -7.91 -13.94
C GLU A 28 -3.32 -8.14 -13.55
N THR A 29 -2.84 -7.38 -12.57
CA THR A 29 -1.51 -7.45 -11.98
C THR A 29 -1.64 -7.80 -10.51
N THR A 30 -0.67 -8.55 -9.98
CA THR A 30 -0.60 -8.96 -8.58
C THR A 30 0.81 -8.74 -8.07
N ASP A 31 0.94 -7.89 -7.07
CA ASP A 31 2.19 -7.60 -6.37
C ASP A 31 2.15 -8.26 -4.99
N VAL A 32 3.21 -9.01 -4.68
CA VAL A 32 3.48 -9.45 -3.31
C VAL A 32 4.35 -8.39 -2.67
N VAL A 33 3.85 -7.74 -1.63
CA VAL A 33 4.56 -6.66 -0.94
C VAL A 33 5.03 -7.15 0.42
N ILE A 34 6.22 -6.74 0.84
CA ILE A 34 6.87 -7.26 2.05
C ILE A 34 6.66 -6.35 3.27
N ALA A 35 6.40 -5.05 3.05
CA ALA A 35 6.28 -4.07 4.11
C ALA A 35 4.82 -3.77 4.44
N CYS A 36 4.23 -4.51 5.39
CA CYS A 36 2.87 -4.23 5.86
C CYS A 36 2.83 -4.05 7.35
N THR A 37 2.12 -3.02 7.79
CA THR A 37 1.96 -2.74 9.22
C THR A 37 0.66 -2.01 9.46
N TYR A 38 0.06 -2.29 10.62
CA TYR A 38 -0.92 -1.41 11.23
C TYR A 38 -0.42 -1.03 12.62
N LEU A 39 0.06 0.20 12.76
CA LEU A 39 0.65 0.69 14.00
C LEU A 39 0.26 2.16 14.21
N ASP A 40 -0.10 2.50 15.45
CA ASP A 40 -0.41 3.87 15.89
C ASP A 40 -1.43 4.63 15.02
N GLY A 41 -2.38 3.89 14.44
CA GLY A 41 -3.41 4.46 13.57
C GLY A 41 -2.94 4.70 12.14
N THR A 42 -1.78 4.20 11.73
CA THR A 42 -1.33 4.23 10.33
C THR A 42 -1.43 2.84 9.73
N LEU A 43 -2.17 2.72 8.62
CA LEU A 43 -2.16 1.52 7.78
C LEU A 43 -1.13 1.72 6.67
N ASN A 44 -0.20 0.77 6.54
CA ASN A 44 0.71 0.65 5.40
C ASN A 44 0.61 -0.75 4.80
N VAL A 45 0.42 -0.84 3.49
CA VAL A 45 0.48 -2.07 2.70
C VAL A 45 1.45 -1.84 1.55
N GLY A 46 2.66 -2.33 1.71
CA GLY A 46 3.82 -2.04 0.87
C GLY A 46 4.51 -0.72 1.21
N ALA A 47 5.73 -0.53 0.69
CA ALA A 47 6.51 0.70 0.84
C ALA A 47 7.20 1.10 -0.47
N THR A 48 6.97 2.34 -0.90
CA THR A 48 7.61 2.90 -2.11
C THR A 48 9.13 2.83 -1.98
N GLY A 49 9.79 2.26 -2.98
CA GLY A 49 11.25 2.07 -3.01
C GLY A 49 11.73 0.71 -2.52
N VAL A 50 10.84 -0.09 -1.90
CA VAL A 50 11.07 -1.49 -1.53
C VAL A 50 10.13 -2.40 -2.33
N ASP A 51 8.85 -2.04 -2.35
CA ASP A 51 7.78 -2.75 -3.02
C ASP A 51 7.34 -2.03 -4.31
N ASP A 52 6.72 -2.78 -5.22
CA ASP A 52 6.14 -2.22 -6.45
C ASP A 52 4.80 -1.53 -6.20
N SER A 53 4.10 -1.83 -5.11
CA SER A 53 2.86 -1.15 -4.73
C SER A 53 2.90 -0.66 -3.28
N GLN A 54 2.29 0.49 -3.01
CA GLN A 54 2.05 1.00 -1.67
C GLN A 54 0.63 1.54 -1.54
N ILE A 55 -0.04 1.20 -0.44
CA ILE A 55 -1.26 1.85 0.05
C ILE A 55 -0.98 2.32 1.47
N GLN A 56 -1.17 3.60 1.74
CA GLN A 56 -1.04 4.19 3.06
C GLN A 56 -2.27 5.04 3.41
N ILE A 57 -2.80 4.85 4.62
CA ILE A 57 -3.87 5.67 5.18
C ILE A 57 -3.46 6.11 6.58
N ASP A 58 -3.49 7.42 6.84
CA ASP A 58 -3.10 8.01 8.12
C ASP A 58 -3.89 9.30 8.43
N PRO A 59 -4.62 9.38 9.55
CA PRO A 59 -4.90 8.31 10.51
C PRO A 59 -6.05 7.38 10.09
N ILE A 60 -6.09 6.17 10.65
CA ILE A 60 -7.19 5.21 10.50
C ILE A 60 -7.38 4.38 11.76
N THR A 61 -8.63 4.37 12.26
CA THR A 61 -9.00 3.65 13.49
C THR A 61 -10.12 2.62 13.27
N ALA A 62 -10.75 2.63 12.10
CA ALA A 62 -11.82 1.71 11.74
C ALA A 62 -11.91 1.53 10.21
N PRO A 63 -12.53 0.44 9.73
CA PRO A 63 -12.93 0.30 8.33
C PRO A 63 -13.75 1.50 7.83
N GLY A 64 -13.64 1.81 6.53
CA GLY A 64 -14.26 2.98 5.95
C GLY A 64 -13.86 3.22 4.49
N THR A 65 -14.37 4.31 3.91
CA THR A 65 -13.99 4.77 2.57
C THR A 65 -13.24 6.09 2.69
N PHE A 66 -12.06 6.14 2.08
CA PHE A 66 -11.12 7.24 2.18
C PHE A 66 -10.73 7.70 0.77
N SER A 67 -10.50 9.00 0.59
CA SER A 67 -10.17 9.58 -0.71
C SER A 67 -8.88 10.38 -0.60
N SER A 68 -8.00 10.27 -1.61
CA SER A 68 -6.78 11.08 -1.72
C SER A 68 -7.05 12.57 -1.94
N LEU A 69 -8.29 12.94 -2.29
CA LEU A 69 -8.70 14.35 -2.39
C LEU A 69 -9.00 14.98 -1.02
N ASN A 70 -9.14 14.16 0.03
CA ASN A 70 -9.30 14.63 1.39
C ASN A 70 -7.93 14.67 2.09
N ASN A 71 -7.71 15.70 2.88
CA ASN A 71 -6.46 15.86 3.64
C ASN A 71 -6.50 15.19 5.02
N ASP A 72 -7.66 14.66 5.44
CA ASP A 72 -7.82 13.96 6.72
C ASP A 72 -8.89 12.85 6.59
N PRO A 73 -8.49 11.56 6.60
CA PRO A 73 -7.10 11.12 6.67
C PRO A 73 -6.35 11.29 5.35
N MET A 74 -5.02 11.38 5.43
CA MET A 74 -4.14 11.30 4.27
C MET A 74 -4.26 9.92 3.65
N VAL A 75 -4.52 9.86 2.35
CA VAL A 75 -4.51 8.63 1.56
C VAL A 75 -3.42 8.75 0.49
N PHE A 76 -2.50 7.80 0.49
CA PHE A 76 -1.44 7.70 -0.49
C PHE A 76 -1.49 6.32 -1.14
N VAL A 77 -1.49 6.28 -2.47
CA VAL A 77 -1.39 5.05 -3.24
C VAL A 77 -0.34 5.25 -4.32
N ALA A 78 0.63 4.36 -4.41
CA ALA A 78 1.65 4.36 -5.44
C ALA A 78 1.80 2.97 -6.04
N ILE A 79 2.07 2.92 -7.34
CA ILE A 79 2.26 1.68 -8.10
C ILE A 79 3.43 1.89 -9.06
N LYS A 80 4.30 0.89 -9.16
CA LYS A 80 5.35 0.79 -10.17
C LYS A 80 4.90 -0.22 -11.22
N LEU A 81 4.70 0.28 -12.43
CA LEU A 81 4.31 -0.51 -13.60
C LEU A 81 5.47 -1.40 -14.06
N ASP A 82 5.15 -2.36 -14.93
CA ASP A 82 6.09 -3.35 -15.49
C ASP A 82 7.23 -2.71 -16.30
N ASP A 83 6.97 -1.58 -16.95
CA ASP A 83 7.96 -0.77 -17.65
C ASP A 83 8.84 0.09 -16.71
N GLY A 84 8.58 0.02 -15.40
CA GLY A 84 9.28 0.75 -14.35
C GLY A 84 8.71 2.14 -14.04
N THR A 85 7.67 2.58 -14.75
CA THR A 85 6.99 3.85 -14.50
C THR A 85 6.34 3.83 -13.12
N GLN A 86 6.60 4.85 -12.31
CA GLN A 86 5.92 5.04 -11.03
C GLN A 86 4.74 5.98 -11.20
N ILE A 87 3.57 5.54 -10.76
CA ILE A 87 2.33 6.29 -10.79
C ILE A 87 1.80 6.50 -9.37
N PHE A 88 1.24 7.68 -9.11
CA PHE A 88 0.76 8.10 -7.79
C PHE A 88 -0.70 8.50 -7.87
N GLY A 89 -1.49 8.10 -6.88
CA GLY A 89 -2.91 8.41 -6.82
C GLY A 89 -3.16 9.91 -6.69
N VAL A 90 -3.85 10.48 -7.68
CA VAL A 90 -4.25 11.91 -7.69
C VAL A 90 -5.74 12.10 -7.42
N ASP A 91 -6.56 11.12 -7.76
CA ASP A 91 -7.97 11.02 -7.36
C ASP A 91 -8.31 9.54 -7.15
N VAL A 92 -7.92 9.02 -5.99
CA VAL A 92 -8.07 7.61 -5.62
C VAL A 92 -8.99 7.49 -4.43
N THR A 93 -9.88 6.51 -4.51
CA THR A 93 -10.70 6.07 -3.39
C THR A 93 -10.20 4.71 -2.91
N VAL A 94 -9.94 4.60 -1.61
CA VAL A 94 -9.59 3.35 -0.92
C VAL A 94 -10.72 3.00 0.04
N LYS A 95 -11.28 1.82 -0.08
CA LYS A 95 -12.26 1.27 0.86
C LYS A 95 -11.59 0.19 1.68
N VAL A 96 -11.39 0.46 2.97
CA VAL A 96 -10.95 -0.55 3.93
C VAL A 96 -12.17 -1.32 4.42
N GLU A 97 -12.23 -2.61 4.12
CA GLU A 97 -13.34 -3.49 4.48
C GLU A 97 -13.10 -4.21 5.81
N LYS A 98 -11.84 -4.50 6.10
CA LYS A 98 -11.40 -5.13 7.34
C LYS A 98 -10.18 -4.42 7.88
N LEU A 99 -10.19 -4.15 9.19
CA LEU A 99 -9.05 -3.59 9.91
C LEU A 99 -9.06 -4.16 11.32
N THR A 100 -8.00 -4.89 11.66
CA THR A 100 -7.76 -5.46 12.99
C THR A 100 -6.29 -5.28 13.36
N ALA A 101 -5.90 -5.71 14.56
CA ALA A 101 -4.50 -5.68 14.99
C ALA A 101 -3.58 -6.61 14.19
N THR A 102 -4.11 -7.58 13.44
CA THR A 102 -3.31 -8.63 12.76
C THR A 102 -3.53 -8.69 11.26
N GLU A 103 -4.56 -8.02 10.74
CA GLU A 103 -4.88 -8.07 9.31
C GLU A 103 -5.71 -6.86 8.87
N SER A 104 -5.59 -6.52 7.59
CA SER A 104 -6.51 -5.63 6.90
C SER A 104 -6.80 -6.12 5.48
N SER A 105 -7.92 -5.67 4.94
CA SER A 105 -8.26 -5.91 3.54
C SER A 105 -9.15 -4.79 3.01
N GLY A 106 -9.17 -4.64 1.69
CA GLY A 106 -10.02 -3.65 1.06
C GLY A 106 -9.82 -3.56 -0.43
N THR A 107 -10.39 -2.49 -0.99
CA THR A 107 -10.34 -2.20 -2.43
C THR A 107 -9.86 -0.78 -2.67
N PHE A 108 -9.37 -0.52 -3.89
CA PHE A 108 -9.04 0.81 -4.33
C PHE A 108 -9.29 0.98 -5.84
N SER A 109 -9.54 2.21 -6.26
CA SER A 109 -9.65 2.57 -7.66
C SER A 109 -9.55 4.07 -7.83
N GLY A 110 -9.15 4.53 -9.01
CA GLY A 110 -9.15 5.94 -9.34
C GLY A 110 -8.12 6.32 -10.39
N GLU A 111 -7.80 7.60 -10.40
CA GLU A 111 -6.86 8.21 -11.33
C GLU A 111 -5.49 8.39 -10.67
N PHE A 112 -4.47 8.06 -11.45
CA PHE A 112 -3.06 8.12 -11.09
C PHE A 112 -2.29 8.94 -12.11
N ALA A 113 -1.20 9.56 -11.68
CA ALA A 113 -0.30 10.31 -12.53
C ALA A 113 1.15 9.87 -12.34
N ASP A 114 1.95 9.91 -13.40
CA ASP A 114 3.40 9.81 -13.32
C ASP A 114 4.07 11.19 -13.21
N PHE A 115 5.39 11.23 -13.08
CA PHE A 115 6.16 12.48 -13.07
C PHE A 115 6.31 13.15 -14.44
N ALA A 116 5.98 12.45 -15.53
CA ALA A 116 6.02 12.97 -16.90
C ALA A 116 4.68 13.62 -17.33
N GLY A 117 3.64 13.54 -16.50
CA GLY A 117 2.30 14.04 -16.77
C GLY A 117 1.39 13.03 -17.48
N GLY A 118 1.78 11.76 -17.56
CA GLY A 118 0.92 10.65 -17.97
C GLY A 118 -0.19 10.43 -16.95
N MET A 119 -1.39 10.10 -17.44
CA MET A 119 -2.57 9.81 -16.63
C MET A 119 -3.00 8.36 -16.82
N TYR A 120 -3.37 7.71 -15.71
CA TYR A 120 -3.59 6.28 -15.63
C TYR A 120 -4.85 6.00 -14.79
N THR A 121 -5.76 5.20 -15.34
CA THR A 121 -6.91 4.71 -14.57
C THR A 121 -6.62 3.32 -14.04
N ILE A 122 -6.72 3.16 -12.72
CA ILE A 122 -6.66 1.86 -12.06
C ILE A 122 -8.05 1.46 -11.60
N THR A 123 -8.44 0.24 -11.94
CA THR A 123 -9.74 -0.34 -11.55
C THR A 123 -9.56 -1.69 -10.89
N GLY A 124 -10.59 -2.13 -10.15
CA GLY A 124 -10.59 -3.45 -9.51
C GLY A 124 -9.46 -3.67 -8.51
N GLY A 125 -8.87 -2.58 -7.98
CA GLY A 125 -7.79 -2.66 -7.01
C GLY A 125 -8.27 -3.35 -5.73
N LYS A 126 -7.44 -4.24 -5.20
CA LYS A 126 -7.65 -4.98 -3.96
C LYS A 126 -6.35 -5.03 -3.18
N PHE A 127 -6.47 -5.05 -1.86
CA PHE A 127 -5.35 -5.36 -1.00
C PHE A 127 -5.77 -6.28 0.13
N GLU A 128 -4.84 -7.15 0.50
CA GLU A 128 -4.93 -8.01 1.68
C GLU A 128 -3.59 -7.93 2.39
N ALA A 129 -3.60 -7.72 3.70
CA ALA A 129 -2.41 -7.65 4.51
C ALA A 129 -2.58 -8.46 5.78
N ALA A 130 -1.58 -9.28 6.09
CA ALA A 130 -1.40 -9.93 7.38
C ALA A 130 -0.08 -9.44 7.97
N TYR A 131 -0.10 -9.01 9.23
CA TYR A 131 1.06 -8.44 9.94
C TYR A 131 1.70 -9.45 10.90
#